data_AF-A0A1F9V923-F1
#
_entry.id   AF-A0A1F9V923-F1
#
_cell.length_a   1.000
_cell.length_b   1.000
_cell.length_c   1.000
_cell.angle_alpha   90.00
_cell.angle_beta   90.00
_cell.angle_gamma   90.00
#
_symmetry.space_group_name_H-M   'P 1'
#
loop_
_entity.id
_entity.type
_entity.pdbx_description
1 polymer ?
#
loop_
_entity_poly.entity_id
_entity_poly.type
_entity_poly.pdbx_seq_one_letter_code
_entity_poly.pdbx_strand_id
1 'polypeptide(L)'
;MSLLLCVPAAKAGSRPDWVDGNSRQYPRDKYLVGVGMGDDRATASDRARSEISKIFTTNVNVTTNLNESESSSKQGSKTENSFSQAISQSLQTASRKVLEGVEVAENWKDGATMQQYALAVLDRSKALAAVKDKIDDFDKQAQQWKSQMDSASDKVGKVKAAMKLLALLKARTELNGEVRVLDPGGKTIPSPFDEAAVRAEAAKTVAELDVIVDIKEGK
;
A
#
# COMPACT_ATOMS: atom_id res chain seq x y z
N MET A 1 -38.86 -13.18 -51.05
CA MET A 1 -37.54 -12.57 -51.27
C MET A 1 -37.05 -12.04 -49.94
N SER A 2 -36.15 -12.76 -49.28
CA SER A 2 -35.58 -12.36 -47.98
C SER A 2 -34.57 -11.22 -48.21
N LEU A 3 -34.83 -10.05 -47.62
CA LEU A 3 -33.87 -8.96 -47.55
C LEU A 3 -32.79 -9.33 -46.53
N LEU A 4 -31.58 -9.63 -47.01
CA LEU A 4 -30.38 -9.59 -46.16
C LEU A 4 -30.12 -8.13 -45.77
N LEU A 5 -30.36 -7.79 -44.49
CA LEU A 5 -29.79 -6.58 -43.90
C LEU A 5 -28.28 -6.82 -43.71
N CYS A 6 -27.48 -6.21 -44.58
CA CYS A 6 -26.06 -6.06 -44.40
C CYS A 6 -25.83 -5.03 -43.28
N VAL A 7 -25.41 -5.50 -42.10
CA VAL A 7 -25.03 -4.63 -40.98
C VAL A 7 -23.64 -4.08 -41.29
N PRO A 8 -23.43 -2.75 -41.35
CA PRO A 8 -22.12 -2.20 -41.66
C PRO A 8 -21.13 -2.50 -40.54
N ALA A 9 -20.00 -3.13 -40.90
CA ALA A 9 -18.88 -3.35 -39.99
C ALA A 9 -18.30 -2.00 -39.54
N ALA A 10 -18.36 -1.73 -38.24
CA ALA A 10 -17.71 -0.57 -37.64
C ALA A 10 -16.20 -0.62 -37.93
N LYS A 11 -15.67 0.39 -38.63
CA LYS A 11 -14.22 0.59 -38.78
C LYS A 11 -13.61 0.69 -37.38
N ALA A 12 -12.79 -0.28 -37.01
CA ALA A 12 -11.94 -0.18 -35.83
C ALA A 12 -11.11 1.12 -35.95
N GLY A 13 -11.24 2.03 -34.98
CA GLY A 13 -10.47 3.27 -34.96
C GLY A 13 -8.97 3.00 -34.93
N SER A 14 -8.18 3.97 -35.40
CA SER A 14 -6.71 3.92 -35.31
C SER A 14 -6.26 3.58 -33.89
N ARG A 15 -5.18 2.79 -33.76
CA ARG A 15 -4.61 2.39 -32.47
C ARG A 15 -4.38 3.62 -31.57
N PRO A 16 -4.98 3.67 -30.37
CA PRO A 16 -4.77 4.77 -29.44
C PRO A 16 -3.34 4.84 -28.90
N ASP A 17 -2.90 6.05 -28.54
CA ASP A 17 -1.56 6.32 -28.00
C ASP A 17 -1.29 5.66 -26.63
N TRP A 18 -2.34 5.49 -25.83
CA TRP A 18 -2.25 4.84 -24.53
C TRP A 18 -1.91 3.35 -24.60
N VAL A 19 -2.19 2.69 -25.73
CA VAL A 19 -1.88 1.25 -25.88
C VAL A 19 -0.36 1.03 -25.81
N ASP A 20 0.42 2.01 -26.25
CA ASP A 20 1.89 1.98 -26.23
C ASP A 20 2.46 2.73 -25.00
N GLY A 21 1.61 3.10 -24.04
CA GLY A 21 2.02 3.66 -22.73
C GLY A 21 2.42 5.13 -22.72
N ASN A 22 2.05 5.89 -23.76
CA ASN A 22 2.39 7.31 -23.92
C ASN A 22 1.15 8.22 -24.12
N SER A 23 0.13 8.02 -23.28
CA SER A 23 -1.10 8.81 -23.36
C SER A 23 -0.86 10.29 -23.03
N ARG A 24 -1.30 11.19 -23.91
CA ARG A 24 -1.36 12.62 -23.60
C ARG A 24 -2.48 12.98 -22.63
N GLN A 25 -3.57 12.21 -22.64
CA GLN A 25 -4.74 12.41 -21.80
C GLN A 25 -4.49 11.96 -20.35
N TYR A 26 -3.65 10.93 -20.16
CA TYR A 26 -3.28 10.40 -18.85
C TYR A 26 -1.77 10.54 -18.61
N PRO A 27 -1.29 11.77 -18.35
CA PRO A 27 0.13 12.01 -18.16
C PRO A 27 0.62 11.40 -16.83
N ARG A 28 1.85 10.87 -16.85
CA ARG A 28 2.40 10.01 -15.77
C ARG A 28 2.60 10.71 -14.43
N ASP A 29 2.70 12.04 -14.44
CA ASP A 29 2.79 12.88 -13.24
C ASP A 29 1.47 12.93 -12.46
N LYS A 30 0.33 12.76 -13.14
CA LYS A 30 -1.01 12.80 -12.52
C LYS A 30 -1.63 11.42 -12.36
N TYR A 31 -1.30 10.50 -13.25
CA TYR A 31 -1.91 9.18 -13.28
C TYR A 31 -0.87 8.07 -13.17
N LEU A 32 -1.26 7.02 -12.45
CA LEU A 32 -0.66 5.71 -12.62
C LEU A 32 -1.55 4.94 -13.60
N VAL A 33 -0.96 4.33 -14.62
CA VAL A 33 -1.70 3.68 -15.71
C VAL A 33 -1.29 2.23 -15.85
N GLY A 34 -2.25 1.38 -16.23
CA GLY A 34 -2.03 -0.03 -16.55
C GLY A 34 -2.77 -0.39 -17.83
N VAL A 35 -2.10 -1.11 -18.73
CA VAL A 35 -2.71 -1.58 -19.98
C VAL A 35 -2.89 -3.08 -19.93
N GLY A 36 -4.12 -3.53 -20.14
CA GLY A 36 -4.47 -4.94 -20.19
C GLY A 36 -4.95 -5.34 -21.58
N MET A 37 -4.70 -6.59 -21.94
CA MET A 37 -5.09 -7.17 -23.22
C MET A 37 -5.75 -8.53 -22.98
N GLY A 38 -6.81 -8.86 -23.72
CA GLY A 38 -7.53 -10.13 -23.60
C GLY A 38 -8.41 -10.44 -24.79
N ASP A 39 -9.00 -11.64 -24.78
CA ASP A 39 -9.91 -12.09 -25.84
C ASP A 39 -11.27 -11.38 -25.77
N ASP A 40 -11.63 -10.89 -24.58
CA ASP A 40 -12.83 -10.12 -24.30
C ASP A 40 -12.53 -8.88 -23.44
N ARG A 41 -13.49 -7.96 -23.37
CA ARG A 41 -13.35 -6.67 -22.69
C ARG A 41 -13.18 -6.82 -21.18
N ALA A 42 -13.84 -7.78 -20.55
CA ALA A 42 -13.76 -8.01 -19.12
C ALA A 42 -12.35 -8.50 -18.76
N THR A 43 -11.85 -9.52 -19.48
CA THR A 43 -10.49 -10.03 -19.31
C THR A 43 -9.44 -8.94 -19.51
N ALA A 44 -9.57 -8.11 -20.55
CA ALA A 44 -8.66 -6.98 -20.77
C ALA A 44 -8.70 -5.97 -19.60
N SER A 45 -9.89 -5.65 -19.10
CA SER A 45 -10.10 -4.70 -18.00
C SER A 45 -9.50 -5.22 -16.67
N ASP A 46 -9.69 -6.50 -16.36
CA ASP A 46 -9.14 -7.11 -15.15
C ASP A 46 -7.61 -7.18 -15.20
N ARG A 47 -7.05 -7.49 -16.37
CA ARG A 47 -5.60 -7.43 -16.60
C ARG A 47 -5.06 -6.01 -16.47
N ALA A 48 -5.78 -5.00 -16.97
CA ALA A 48 -5.37 -3.60 -16.84
C ALA A 48 -5.31 -3.15 -15.37
N ARG A 49 -6.32 -3.52 -14.57
CA ARG A 49 -6.30 -3.29 -13.12
C ARG A 49 -5.16 -4.05 -12.44
N SER A 50 -4.91 -5.28 -12.85
CA SER A 50 -3.81 -6.10 -12.32
C SER A 50 -2.45 -5.45 -12.54
N GLU A 51 -2.22 -4.80 -13.69
CA GLU A 51 -0.97 -4.06 -13.93
C GLU A 51 -0.75 -2.95 -12.89
N ILE A 52 -1.78 -2.20 -12.53
CA ILE A 52 -1.67 -1.21 -11.44
C ILE A 52 -1.42 -1.89 -10.10
N SER A 53 -2.15 -2.96 -9.77
CA SER A 53 -1.97 -3.69 -8.51
C SER A 53 -0.56 -4.25 -8.33
N LYS A 54 0.07 -4.76 -9.40
CA LYS A 54 1.45 -5.28 -9.37
C LYS A 54 2.46 -4.22 -8.93
N ILE A 55 2.28 -2.96 -9.34
CA ILE A 55 3.17 -1.86 -8.98
C ILE A 55 3.20 -1.66 -7.46
N PHE A 56 2.04 -1.76 -6.81
CA PHE A 56 1.94 -1.70 -5.35
C PHE A 56 2.56 -2.94 -4.68
N THR A 57 2.27 -4.15 -5.18
CA THR A 57 2.84 -5.38 -4.60
C THR A 57 4.36 -5.44 -4.68
N THR A 58 4.96 -5.02 -5.79
CA THR A 58 6.42 -5.01 -5.97
C THR A 58 7.11 -4.07 -4.97
N ASN A 59 6.52 -2.90 -4.67
CA ASN A 59 7.12 -1.95 -3.73
C ASN A 59 7.00 -2.38 -2.26
N VAL A 60 5.90 -3.05 -1.90
CA VAL A 60 5.77 -3.65 -0.57
C VAL A 60 6.89 -4.67 -0.34
N ASN A 61 7.18 -5.54 -1.30
CA ASN A 61 8.27 -6.51 -1.18
C ASN A 61 9.66 -5.86 -0.99
N VAL A 62 9.94 -4.76 -1.70
CA VAL A 62 11.21 -4.01 -1.54
C VAL A 62 11.31 -3.39 -0.15
N THR A 63 10.22 -2.85 0.39
CA THR A 63 10.18 -2.25 1.73
C THR A 63 10.31 -3.32 2.82
N THR A 64 9.68 -4.47 2.63
CA THR A 64 9.74 -5.61 3.58
C THR A 64 11.15 -6.20 3.66
N ASN A 65 11.86 -6.37 2.55
CA ASN A 65 13.23 -6.90 2.54
C ASN A 65 14.23 -6.00 3.29
N LEU A 66 14.03 -4.67 3.22
CA LEU A 66 14.83 -3.72 3.97
C LEU A 66 14.57 -3.83 5.49
N ASN A 67 13.32 -4.09 5.89
CA ASN A 67 12.94 -4.23 7.30
C ASN A 67 13.28 -5.61 7.91
N GLU A 68 13.20 -6.72 7.15
CA GLU A 68 13.61 -8.05 7.66
C GLU A 68 15.11 -8.12 7.97
N SER A 69 15.92 -7.30 7.31
CA SER A 69 17.35 -7.15 7.62
C SER A 69 17.59 -6.53 9.01
N GLU A 70 16.57 -5.90 9.62
CA GLU A 70 16.68 -5.15 10.88
C GLU A 70 16.00 -5.87 12.07
N SER A 71 15.05 -6.81 11.86
CA SER A 71 14.26 -7.42 12.93
C SER A 71 14.37 -8.95 13.02
N SER A 72 15.42 -9.45 13.68
CA SER A 72 15.49 -10.83 14.19
C SER A 72 15.26 -10.85 15.71
N SER A 73 14.01 -10.70 16.14
CA SER A 73 13.59 -11.13 17.49
C SER A 73 12.09 -11.43 17.46
N LYS A 74 11.73 -12.70 17.65
CA LYS A 74 10.35 -13.18 17.77
C LYS A 74 10.18 -13.79 19.15
N GLN A 75 9.44 -13.12 20.03
CA GLN A 75 8.61 -13.77 21.05
C GLN A 75 7.59 -12.76 21.58
N GLY A 76 6.29 -13.06 21.46
CA GLY A 76 5.25 -12.10 21.78
C GLY A 76 3.86 -12.72 22.04
N SER A 77 3.20 -12.28 23.13
CA SER A 77 2.08 -12.91 23.85
C SER A 77 0.68 -12.75 23.20
N LYS A 78 -0.31 -13.56 23.60
CA LYS A 78 -1.69 -13.65 23.06
C LYS A 78 -2.46 -12.30 22.91
N THR A 79 -2.17 -11.29 23.74
CA THR A 79 -2.80 -9.93 23.67
C THR A 79 -2.15 -9.00 22.64
N GLU A 80 -0.92 -9.31 22.22
CA GLU A 80 -0.22 -8.64 21.13
C GLU A 80 -0.88 -8.95 19.79
N ASN A 81 -1.38 -10.18 19.65
CA ASN A 81 -1.94 -10.69 18.41
C ASN A 81 -3.13 -9.85 17.91
N SER A 82 -4.00 -9.37 18.82
CA SER A 82 -5.22 -8.63 18.42
C SER A 82 -4.95 -7.23 17.87
N PHE A 83 -3.97 -6.51 18.40
CA PHE A 83 -3.65 -5.16 17.93
C PHE A 83 -2.80 -5.15 16.67
N SER A 84 -1.81 -6.03 16.61
CA SER A 84 -1.04 -6.22 15.38
C SER A 84 -1.97 -6.67 14.25
N GLN A 85 -2.94 -7.54 14.54
CA GLN A 85 -3.99 -7.89 13.58
C GLN A 85 -4.88 -6.70 13.20
N ALA A 86 -5.29 -5.85 14.15
CA ALA A 86 -6.07 -4.65 13.86
C ALA A 86 -5.31 -3.66 12.96
N ILE A 87 -4.01 -3.46 13.21
CA ILE A 87 -3.13 -2.66 12.36
C ILE A 87 -3.04 -3.26 10.96
N SER A 88 -2.75 -4.56 10.84
CA SER A 88 -2.67 -5.24 9.55
C SER A 88 -3.98 -5.14 8.76
N GLN A 89 -5.13 -5.33 9.41
CA GLN A 89 -6.44 -5.15 8.78
C GLN A 89 -6.65 -3.71 8.33
N SER A 90 -6.24 -2.75 9.15
CA SER A 90 -6.34 -1.33 8.82
C SER A 90 -5.45 -0.93 7.66
N LEU A 91 -4.24 -1.50 7.55
CA LEU A 91 -3.34 -1.30 6.43
C LEU A 91 -3.94 -1.89 5.14
N GLN A 92 -4.37 -3.15 5.18
CA GLN A 92 -5.04 -3.78 4.04
C GLN A 92 -6.25 -2.98 3.56
N THR A 93 -6.99 -2.36 4.49
CA THR A 93 -8.14 -1.51 4.15
C THR A 93 -7.72 -0.22 3.45
N ALA A 94 -6.62 0.39 3.88
CA ALA A 94 -6.05 1.55 3.20
C ALA A 94 -5.58 1.19 1.78
N SER A 95 -4.82 0.10 1.63
CA SER A 95 -4.37 -0.35 0.30
C SER A 95 -5.54 -0.73 -0.61
N ARG A 96 -6.59 -1.38 -0.08
CA ARG A 96 -7.82 -1.65 -0.83
C ARG A 96 -8.50 -0.36 -1.29
N LYS A 97 -8.65 0.64 -0.41
CA LYS A 97 -9.26 1.94 -0.74
C LYS A 97 -8.49 2.67 -1.85
N VAL A 98 -7.17 2.54 -1.89
CA VAL A 98 -6.36 3.06 -3.00
C VAL A 98 -6.71 2.33 -4.31
N LEU A 99 -6.78 1.00 -4.28
CA LEU A 99 -7.10 0.18 -5.46
C LEU A 99 -8.57 0.33 -5.92
N GLU A 100 -9.49 0.66 -5.03
CA GLU A 100 -10.87 1.03 -5.36
C GLU A 100 -10.95 2.29 -6.23
N GLY A 101 -9.94 3.17 -6.16
CA GLY A 101 -9.81 4.35 -7.02
C GLY A 101 -9.33 4.04 -8.44
N VAL A 102 -9.11 2.77 -8.79
CA VAL A 102 -8.68 2.35 -10.13
C VAL A 102 -9.90 2.25 -11.06
N GLU A 103 -9.90 3.08 -12.10
CA GLU A 103 -10.96 3.16 -13.09
C GLU A 103 -10.49 2.62 -14.44
N VAL A 104 -11.38 1.91 -15.16
CA VAL A 104 -11.11 1.57 -16.57
C VAL A 104 -11.57 2.74 -17.42
N ALA A 105 -10.60 3.56 -17.82
CA ALA A 105 -10.85 4.82 -18.51
C ALA A 105 -11.18 4.63 -19.99
N GLU A 106 -10.49 3.70 -20.64
CA GLU A 106 -10.62 3.47 -22.07
C GLU A 106 -10.57 1.99 -22.42
N ASN A 107 -11.15 1.66 -23.58
CA ASN A 107 -11.08 0.33 -24.15
C ASN A 107 -11.02 0.45 -25.67
N TRP A 108 -10.27 -0.45 -26.30
CA TRP A 108 -10.11 -0.47 -27.74
C TRP A 108 -10.02 -1.91 -28.23
N LYS A 109 -10.57 -2.16 -29.41
CA LYS A 109 -10.45 -3.46 -30.08
C LYS A 109 -9.57 -3.30 -31.30
N ASP A 110 -8.55 -4.13 -31.38
CA ASP A 110 -7.73 -4.23 -32.58
C ASP A 110 -8.51 -4.93 -33.69
N GLY A 111 -8.72 -4.24 -34.81
CA GLY A 111 -9.45 -4.79 -35.96
C GLY A 111 -8.68 -5.89 -36.70
N ALA A 112 -7.36 -5.95 -36.57
CA ALA A 112 -6.52 -6.95 -37.24
C ALA A 112 -6.42 -8.25 -36.42
N THR A 113 -6.17 -8.13 -35.12
CA THR A 113 -5.98 -9.28 -34.23
C THR A 113 -7.26 -9.69 -33.50
N MET A 114 -8.30 -8.85 -33.54
CA MET A 114 -9.56 -8.99 -32.79
C MET A 114 -9.39 -8.94 -31.27
N GLN A 115 -8.19 -8.66 -30.76
CA GLN A 115 -7.90 -8.55 -29.34
C GLN A 115 -8.53 -7.30 -28.73
N GLN A 116 -8.94 -7.42 -27.47
CA GLN A 116 -9.46 -6.33 -26.66
C GLN A 116 -8.35 -5.76 -25.79
N TYR A 117 -8.29 -4.44 -25.73
CA TYR A 117 -7.39 -3.67 -24.88
C TYR A 117 -8.21 -2.83 -23.90
N ALA A 118 -7.66 -2.62 -22.72
CA ALA A 118 -8.22 -1.75 -21.70
C ALA A 118 -7.12 -0.90 -21.06
N LEU A 119 -7.46 0.34 -20.76
CA LEU A 119 -6.63 1.26 -19.98
C LEU A 119 -7.25 1.42 -18.60
N ALA A 120 -6.53 0.99 -17.58
CA ALA A 120 -6.82 1.33 -16.20
C ALA A 120 -6.01 2.57 -15.79
N VAL A 121 -6.63 3.46 -15.02
CA VAL A 121 -6.00 4.68 -14.51
C VAL A 121 -6.29 4.82 -13.02
N LEU A 122 -5.31 5.33 -12.29
CA LEU A 122 -5.44 5.73 -10.90
C LEU A 122 -4.97 7.17 -10.77
N ASP A 123 -5.83 8.02 -10.23
CA ASP A 123 -5.50 9.41 -9.90
C ASP A 123 -4.54 9.43 -8.70
N ARG A 124 -3.29 9.85 -8.94
CA ARG A 124 -2.25 9.89 -7.92
C ARG A 124 -2.62 10.82 -6.77
N SER A 125 -3.26 11.96 -7.05
CA SER A 125 -3.60 12.94 -6.03
C SER A 125 -4.67 12.41 -5.06
N LYS A 126 -5.70 11.75 -5.59
CA LYS A 126 -6.74 11.11 -4.76
C LYS A 126 -6.18 9.94 -3.95
N ALA A 127 -5.34 9.12 -4.58
CA ALA A 127 -4.68 8.01 -3.90
C ALA A 127 -3.76 8.50 -2.77
N LEU A 128 -2.94 9.53 -3.03
CA LEU A 128 -2.07 10.16 -2.02
C LEU A 128 -2.85 10.71 -0.84
N ALA A 129 -3.99 11.37 -1.09
CA ALA A 129 -4.85 11.87 -0.03
C ALA A 129 -5.35 10.73 0.88
N ALA A 130 -5.81 9.62 0.29
CA ALA A 130 -6.28 8.46 1.06
C ALA A 130 -5.18 7.82 1.92
N VAL A 131 -3.95 7.69 1.38
CA VAL A 131 -2.79 7.17 2.12
C VAL A 131 -2.36 8.14 3.23
N LYS A 132 -2.35 9.44 2.94
CA LYS A 132 -2.01 10.49 3.91
C LYS A 132 -2.96 10.51 5.10
N ASP A 133 -4.27 10.45 4.86
CA ASP A 133 -5.27 10.38 5.94
C ASP A 133 -5.00 9.21 6.90
N LYS A 134 -4.52 8.08 6.35
CA LYS A 134 -4.19 6.90 7.14
C LYS A 134 -2.89 7.05 7.92
N ILE A 135 -1.86 7.65 7.32
CA ILE A 135 -0.62 7.99 8.02
C ILE A 135 -0.92 8.95 9.18
N ASP A 136 -1.74 9.99 8.96
CA ASP A 136 -2.09 10.96 9.98
C ASP A 136 -2.87 10.31 11.16
N ASP A 137 -3.67 9.27 10.91
CA ASP A 137 -4.33 8.46 11.95
C ASP A 137 -3.32 7.63 12.77
N PHE A 138 -2.37 6.96 12.10
CA PHE A 138 -1.31 6.22 12.77
C PHE A 138 -0.37 7.12 13.56
N ASP A 139 -0.07 8.32 13.07
CA ASP A 139 0.78 9.30 13.77
C ASP A 139 0.13 9.76 15.08
N LYS A 140 -1.18 10.00 15.09
CA LYS A 140 -1.93 10.32 16.33
C LYS A 140 -1.89 9.17 17.33
N GLN A 141 -2.10 7.93 16.87
CA GLN A 141 -2.03 6.75 17.73
C GLN A 141 -0.60 6.54 18.26
N ALA A 142 0.42 6.74 17.43
CA ALA A 142 1.81 6.61 17.81
C ALA A 142 2.17 7.65 18.89
N GLN A 143 1.73 8.89 18.74
CA GLN A 143 1.92 9.93 19.75
C GLN A 143 1.23 9.58 21.09
N GLN A 144 0.03 8.98 21.03
CA GLN A 144 -0.66 8.51 22.24
C GLN A 144 0.13 7.40 22.95
N TRP A 145 0.58 6.39 22.22
CA TRP A 145 1.36 5.28 22.81
C TRP A 145 2.75 5.72 23.28
N LYS A 146 3.38 6.68 22.59
CA LYS A 146 4.61 7.30 23.06
C LYS A 146 4.39 7.99 24.41
N SER A 147 3.35 8.82 24.52
CA SER A 147 3.01 9.47 25.79
C SER A 147 2.76 8.46 26.91
N GLN A 148 2.08 7.34 26.62
CA GLN A 148 1.85 6.28 27.61
C GLN A 148 3.13 5.55 28.02
N MET A 149 4.06 5.32 27.08
CA MET A 149 5.38 4.74 27.36
C MET A 149 6.18 5.66 28.29
N ASP A 150 6.16 6.96 28.02
CA ASP A 150 6.87 7.98 28.80
C ASP A 150 6.28 8.11 30.22
N SER A 151 4.95 8.03 30.37
CA SER A 151 4.25 8.27 31.64
C SER A 151 3.99 7.03 32.51
N ALA A 152 4.10 5.82 31.96
CA ALA A 152 3.79 4.60 32.71
C ALA A 152 4.76 4.41 33.90
N SER A 153 4.21 4.07 35.06
CA SER A 153 4.99 3.87 36.29
C SER A 153 5.52 2.43 36.41
N ASP A 154 4.79 1.46 35.85
CA ASP A 154 5.17 0.04 35.88
C ASP A 154 5.82 -0.41 34.58
N LYS A 155 6.74 -1.39 34.70
CA LYS A 155 7.52 -1.90 33.55
C LYS A 155 6.65 -2.58 32.49
N VAL A 156 5.58 -3.27 32.91
CA VAL A 156 4.71 -4.01 31.99
C VAL A 156 3.91 -3.04 31.12
N GLY A 157 3.40 -1.95 31.71
CA GLY A 157 2.74 -0.84 31.02
C GLY A 157 3.66 -0.17 30.00
N LYS A 158 4.91 0.12 30.39
CA LYS A 158 5.93 0.69 29.48
C LYS A 158 6.19 -0.21 28.28
N VAL A 159 6.43 -1.50 28.50
CA VAL A 159 6.71 -2.47 27.44
C VAL A 159 5.51 -2.63 26.52
N LYS A 160 4.30 -2.74 27.08
CA LYS A 160 3.08 -2.80 26.28
C LYS A 160 2.97 -1.57 25.36
N ALA A 161 3.17 -0.36 25.90
CA ALA A 161 3.11 0.86 25.10
C ALA A 161 4.20 0.89 24.02
N ALA A 162 5.43 0.49 24.35
CA ALA A 162 6.54 0.40 23.40
C ALA A 162 6.24 -0.58 22.24
N MET A 163 5.67 -1.76 22.52
CA MET A 163 5.30 -2.73 21.47
C MET A 163 4.21 -2.19 20.54
N LYS A 164 3.18 -1.53 21.10
CA LYS A 164 2.11 -0.89 20.29
C LYS A 164 2.69 0.21 19.40
N LEU A 165 3.60 1.01 19.95
CA LEU A 165 4.30 2.06 19.24
C LEU A 165 5.13 1.49 18.07
N LEU A 166 5.96 0.48 18.31
CA LEU A 166 6.75 -0.19 17.27
C LEU A 166 5.88 -0.74 16.14
N ALA A 167 4.75 -1.36 16.45
CA ALA A 167 3.81 -1.86 15.45
C ALA A 167 3.24 -0.73 14.56
N LEU A 168 2.92 0.43 15.14
CA LEU A 168 2.45 1.60 14.40
C LEU A 168 3.55 2.21 13.52
N LEU A 169 4.78 2.33 14.03
CA LEU A 169 5.92 2.84 13.25
C LEU A 169 6.24 1.95 12.05
N LYS A 170 6.13 0.63 12.22
CA LYS A 170 6.26 -0.33 11.12
C LYS A 170 5.17 -0.11 10.06
N ALA A 171 3.91 -0.04 10.47
CA ALA A 171 2.79 0.18 9.54
C ALA A 171 2.86 1.53 8.82
N ARG A 172 3.35 2.57 9.50
CA ARG A 172 3.65 3.88 8.92
C ARG A 172 4.73 3.79 7.83
N THR A 173 5.78 3.01 8.07
CA THR A 173 6.84 2.75 7.09
C THR A 173 6.28 2.06 5.84
N GLU A 174 5.39 1.08 6.03
CA GLU A 174 4.72 0.36 4.94
C GLU A 174 3.86 1.31 4.08
N LEU A 175 3.06 2.20 4.68
CA LEU A 175 2.28 3.21 3.95
C LEU A 175 3.17 4.22 3.21
N ASN A 176 4.33 4.59 3.76
CA ASN A 176 5.29 5.44 3.05
C ASN A 176 5.87 4.77 1.80
N GLY A 177 5.90 3.43 1.75
CA GLY A 177 6.19 2.68 0.53
C GLY A 177 5.15 2.95 -0.57
N GLU A 178 3.85 3.00 -0.21
CA GLU A 178 2.78 3.36 -1.14
C GLU A 178 2.89 4.82 -1.60
N VAL A 179 3.22 5.75 -0.69
CA VAL A 179 3.44 7.16 -1.04
C VAL A 179 4.54 7.30 -2.09
N ARG A 180 5.65 6.56 -1.96
CA ARG A 180 6.76 6.60 -2.93
C ARG A 180 6.33 6.12 -4.33
N VAL A 181 5.38 5.18 -4.41
CA VAL A 181 4.80 4.75 -5.70
C VAL A 181 3.95 5.84 -6.31
N LEU A 182 3.18 6.53 -5.48
CA LEU A 182 2.17 7.49 -5.88
C LEU A 182 2.74 8.89 -6.15
N ASP A 183 3.82 9.29 -5.47
CA ASP A 183 4.53 10.55 -5.66
C ASP A 183 5.61 10.40 -6.75
N PRO A 184 5.49 11.08 -7.90
CA PRO A 184 6.48 10.99 -8.98
C PRO A 184 7.89 11.46 -8.58
N GLY A 185 8.00 12.29 -7.54
CA GLY A 185 9.28 12.74 -6.97
C GLY A 185 9.86 11.78 -5.94
N GLY A 186 9.20 10.65 -5.66
CA GLY A 186 9.64 9.63 -4.71
C GLY A 186 9.64 10.09 -3.25
N LYS A 187 8.88 11.16 -2.94
CA LYS A 187 8.80 11.71 -1.59
C LYS A 187 8.09 10.76 -0.63
N THR A 188 8.36 10.92 0.65
CA THR A 188 7.65 10.27 1.75
C THR A 188 6.96 11.32 2.62
N ILE A 189 6.02 10.89 3.47
CA ILE A 189 5.40 11.78 4.44
C ILE A 189 6.30 11.84 5.69
N PRO A 190 6.84 13.03 6.03
CA PRO A 190 7.73 13.18 7.18
C PRO A 190 6.99 12.84 8.47
N SER A 191 7.70 12.25 9.43
CA SER A 191 7.18 11.94 10.77
C SER A 191 7.07 13.21 11.61
N PRO A 192 6.04 13.36 12.46
CA PRO A 192 5.95 14.47 13.42
C PRO A 192 6.94 14.36 14.58
N PHE A 193 7.64 13.24 14.72
CA PHE A 193 8.70 13.00 15.71
C PHE A 193 9.92 12.36 15.05
N ASP A 194 11.07 12.40 15.73
CA ASP A 194 12.27 11.66 15.33
C ASP A 194 12.01 10.15 15.41
N GLU A 195 11.60 9.58 14.27
CA GLU A 195 11.14 8.19 14.18
C GLU A 195 12.25 7.20 14.57
N ALA A 196 13.51 7.52 14.25
CA ALA A 196 14.65 6.67 14.58
C ALA A 196 14.92 6.66 16.08
N ALA A 197 14.93 7.83 16.71
CA ALA A 197 15.11 7.94 18.16
C ALA A 197 13.98 7.25 18.93
N VAL A 198 12.73 7.48 18.52
CA VAL A 198 11.55 6.87 19.16
C VAL A 198 11.54 5.35 18.98
N ARG A 199 11.90 4.84 17.80
CA ARG A 199 12.02 3.40 17.55
C ARG A 199 13.10 2.77 18.42
N ALA A 200 14.27 3.40 18.51
CA ALA A 200 15.37 2.92 19.34
C ALA A 200 14.99 2.86 20.84
N GLU A 201 14.34 3.91 21.34
CA GLU A 201 13.84 3.96 22.72
C GLU A 201 12.81 2.85 23.01
N ALA A 202 11.83 2.68 22.13
CA ALA A 202 10.81 1.64 22.27
C ALA A 202 11.43 0.23 22.19
N ALA A 203 12.33 -0.03 21.25
CA ALA A 203 13.02 -1.31 21.11
C ALA A 203 13.85 -1.65 22.35
N LYS A 204 14.58 -0.67 22.90
CA LYS A 204 15.32 -0.83 24.15
C LYS A 204 14.39 -1.17 25.32
N THR A 205 13.25 -0.48 25.44
CA THR A 205 12.25 -0.72 26.49
C THR A 205 11.72 -2.15 26.46
N VAL A 206 11.47 -2.69 25.26
CA VAL A 206 11.02 -4.08 25.10
C VAL A 206 12.13 -5.07 25.51
N ALA A 207 13.36 -4.85 25.06
CA ALA A 207 14.50 -5.73 25.37
C ALA A 207 14.83 -5.80 26.88
N GLU A 208 14.66 -4.71 27.62
CA GLU A 208 14.92 -4.66 29.07
C GLU A 208 14.04 -5.61 29.89
N LEU A 209 12.82 -5.92 29.42
CA LEU A 209 11.93 -6.84 30.12
C LEU A 209 12.29 -8.31 29.82
N ASP A 210 12.67 -8.60 28.57
CA ASP A 210 13.03 -9.95 28.11
C ASP A 210 14.21 -10.51 28.92
N VAL A 211 15.25 -9.69 29.10
CA VAL A 211 16.43 -10.01 29.92
C VAL A 211 16.07 -10.33 31.38
N ILE A 212 15.05 -9.67 31.96
CA ILE A 212 14.65 -9.90 33.36
C ILE A 212 13.88 -11.21 33.51
N VAL A 213 13.09 -11.62 32.50
CA VAL A 213 12.33 -12.87 32.53
C VAL A 213 13.28 -14.06 32.44
N ASP A 214 14.24 -14.03 31.52
CA ASP A 214 15.25 -15.10 31.38
C ASP A 214 16.08 -15.31 32.66
N ILE A 215 16.46 -14.22 33.35
CA ILE A 215 17.20 -14.31 34.62
C ILE A 215 16.37 -14.95 35.74
N LYS A 216 15.04 -14.85 35.69
CA LYS A 216 14.15 -15.41 36.71
C LYS A 216 13.75 -16.87 36.45
N GLU A 217 13.70 -17.32 35.20
CA GLU A 217 13.40 -18.72 34.87
C GLU A 217 14.63 -19.64 34.96
N GLY A 218 15.84 -19.07 34.94
CA GLY A 218 17.11 -19.81 35.09
C GLY A 218 17.59 -20.08 36.53
N LYS A 219 16.73 -19.94 37.55
CA LYS A 219 17.07 -20.19 38.97
C LYS A 219 16.22 -21.28 39.59
#